data_AF-A0A2E3PDZ8-F1
#
_entry.id   AF-A0A2E3PDZ8-F1
#
_cell.length_a   1.000
_cell.length_b   1.000
_cell.length_c   1.000
_cell.angle_alpha   90.00
_cell.angle_beta   90.00
_cell.angle_gamma   90.00
#
_symmetry.space_group_name_H-M   'P 1'
#
loop_
_entity.id
_entity.type
_entity.pdbx_description
1 polymer ?
#
loop_
_entity_poly.entity_id
_entity_poly.type
_entity_poly.pdbx_seq_one_letter_code
_entity_poly.pdbx_strand_id
1 'polypeptide(L)'
;MSDFAVFYVNWVADGSSGKAHRSRQSGAALVGVIGWLKEDPMADKAFEKFPKIAFKYSVSKPTQAKGQTVKGKTLEELRDALDKVPFWGRYKGNENMSYKTNGKKQVTEVSVTAKPQIFMPVWSDYSKASKEDQKAWDTMYAKLLKHENNHHNLALEVYAKLAKEVSDKSAEAEATNKAVEKEKDPKKKDKLIAAYTPWTTTTIKARMKTFFKDCKDVQQTYDDKTHHGEKEGIVI
;
A
#
# COMPACT_ATOMS: atom_id res chain seq x y z
N MET A 1 -63.92 -19.78 -6.38
CA MET A 1 -63.39 -19.54 -7.74
C MET A 1 -64.21 -18.40 -8.29
N SER A 2 -63.65 -17.20 -8.25
CA SER A 2 -64.32 -15.96 -8.61
C SER A 2 -63.28 -15.03 -9.20
N ASP A 3 -63.40 -14.84 -10.51
CA ASP A 3 -62.59 -13.94 -11.31
C ASP A 3 -62.87 -12.49 -10.92
N PHE A 4 -61.80 -11.73 -10.68
CA PHE A 4 -61.88 -10.28 -10.53
C PHE A 4 -61.31 -9.62 -11.79
N ALA A 5 -62.19 -9.01 -12.58
CA ALA A 5 -61.82 -8.10 -13.64
C ALA A 5 -61.51 -6.71 -13.05
N VAL A 6 -60.33 -6.18 -13.32
CA VAL A 6 -59.96 -4.79 -13.00
C VAL A 6 -60.09 -3.95 -14.26
N PHE A 7 -60.99 -2.97 -14.24
CA PHE A 7 -61.11 -1.95 -15.27
C PHE A 7 -60.18 -0.79 -14.93
N TYR A 8 -59.31 -0.39 -15.87
CA TYR A 8 -58.64 0.91 -15.82
C TYR A 8 -59.37 1.88 -16.75
N VAL A 9 -59.90 2.97 -16.17
CA VAL A 9 -60.42 4.13 -16.89
C VAL A 9 -59.25 5.10 -17.09
N ASN A 10 -58.83 5.31 -18.34
CA ASN A 10 -57.89 6.38 -18.65
C ASN A 10 -58.66 7.69 -18.88
N TRP A 11 -58.29 8.69 -18.09
CA TRP A 11 -58.70 10.07 -18.24
C TRP A 11 -57.77 10.73 -19.26
N VAL A 12 -58.32 11.26 -20.36
CA VAL A 12 -57.59 12.16 -21.27
C VAL A 12 -58.36 13.47 -21.29
N ALA A 13 -57.71 14.51 -20.78
CA ALA A 13 -58.13 15.89 -21.00
C ALA A 13 -57.65 16.32 -22.39
N ASP A 14 -58.57 16.79 -23.23
CA ASP A 14 -58.23 17.80 -24.23
C ASP A 14 -59.39 18.77 -24.40
N GLY A 15 -59.04 20.05 -24.43
CA GLY A 15 -59.93 21.15 -24.72
C GLY A 15 -59.96 21.46 -26.22
N SER A 16 -60.78 22.45 -26.55
CA SER A 16 -60.87 23.09 -27.87
C SER A 16 -61.66 22.34 -28.97
N SER A 17 -62.95 22.70 -29.00
CA SER A 17 -63.69 23.17 -30.17
C SER A 17 -63.63 22.41 -31.50
N GLY A 18 -64.80 21.90 -31.92
CA GLY A 18 -65.30 22.20 -33.27
C GLY A 18 -65.84 21.02 -34.08
N LYS A 19 -67.18 20.99 -34.17
CA LYS A 19 -68.03 20.43 -35.25
C LYS A 19 -68.19 18.91 -35.34
N ALA A 20 -69.45 18.52 -35.21
CA ALA A 20 -69.98 17.18 -35.37
C ALA A 20 -70.08 16.77 -36.86
N HIS A 21 -69.68 15.54 -37.15
CA HIS A 21 -70.17 14.79 -38.29
C HIS A 21 -70.35 13.32 -37.90
N ARG A 22 -71.59 12.81 -37.96
CA ARG A 22 -71.92 11.39 -37.81
C ARG A 22 -71.64 10.71 -39.14
N SER A 23 -70.73 9.74 -39.17
CA SER A 23 -70.76 8.68 -40.17
C SER A 23 -70.68 7.33 -39.48
N ARG A 24 -71.66 6.48 -39.79
CA ARG A 24 -71.68 5.06 -39.44
C ARG A 24 -70.78 4.35 -40.46
N GLN A 25 -69.72 3.70 -39.99
CA GLN A 25 -69.10 2.62 -40.75
C GLN A 25 -68.92 1.40 -39.86
N SER A 26 -69.34 0.29 -40.46
CA SER A 26 -69.43 -1.08 -39.98
C SER A 26 -68.04 -1.66 -39.72
N GLY A 27 -67.98 -2.60 -38.78
CA GLY A 27 -66.73 -3.15 -38.28
C GLY A 27 -65.91 -3.96 -39.29
N ALA A 28 -64.62 -4.06 -39.00
CA ALA A 28 -63.80 -5.25 -39.20
C ALA A 28 -62.40 -5.00 -38.59
N ALA A 29 -61.96 -5.96 -37.78
CA ALA A 29 -60.58 -6.25 -37.39
C ALA A 29 -59.75 -5.12 -36.74
N LEU A 30 -59.68 -5.16 -35.40
CA LEU A 30 -58.48 -4.72 -34.69
C LEU A 30 -57.29 -5.53 -35.21
N VAL A 31 -56.48 -4.90 -36.08
CA VAL A 31 -55.10 -5.31 -36.30
C VAL A 31 -54.37 -4.98 -35.01
N GLY A 32 -54.18 -6.00 -34.17
CA GLY A 32 -53.31 -5.91 -33.01
C GLY A 32 -51.90 -5.56 -33.48
N VAL A 33 -51.54 -4.29 -33.34
CA VAL A 33 -50.14 -3.88 -33.34
C VAL A 33 -49.56 -4.49 -32.07
N ILE A 34 -49.02 -5.70 -32.19
CA ILE A 34 -48.05 -6.25 -31.25
C ILE A 34 -46.86 -5.30 -31.34
N GLY A 35 -46.91 -4.25 -30.53
CA GLY A 35 -45.76 -3.43 -30.23
C GLY A 35 -44.72 -4.39 -29.66
N TRP A 36 -43.70 -4.68 -30.45
CA TRP A 36 -42.44 -5.17 -29.95
C TRP A 36 -41.94 -4.12 -28.96
N LEU A 37 -42.33 -4.25 -27.69
CA LEU A 37 -41.47 -3.79 -26.61
C LEU A 37 -40.18 -4.57 -26.82
N LYS A 38 -39.19 -3.92 -27.44
CA LYS A 38 -37.81 -4.29 -27.20
C LYS A 38 -37.66 -4.16 -25.70
N GLU A 39 -37.68 -5.28 -24.98
CA GLU A 39 -37.04 -5.35 -23.69
C GLU A 39 -35.66 -4.75 -23.91
N ASP A 40 -35.41 -3.56 -23.37
CA ASP A 40 -34.08 -2.98 -23.41
C ASP A 40 -33.16 -4.03 -22.79
N PRO A 41 -32.20 -4.61 -23.53
CA PRO A 41 -31.27 -5.61 -22.99
C PRO A 41 -30.23 -4.96 -22.06
N MET A 42 -30.59 -3.86 -21.42
CA MET A 42 -29.91 -3.25 -20.27
C MET A 42 -30.20 -4.08 -19.01
N ALA A 43 -30.14 -5.42 -19.13
CA ALA A 43 -29.95 -6.27 -17.98
C ALA A 43 -28.72 -5.73 -17.25
N ASP A 44 -28.92 -5.26 -16.02
CA ASP A 44 -27.90 -4.77 -15.10
C ASP A 44 -26.66 -5.66 -15.20
N LYS A 45 -25.67 -5.28 -16.02
CA LYS A 45 -24.39 -5.97 -16.01
C LYS A 45 -23.81 -5.70 -14.65
N ALA A 46 -23.79 -6.74 -13.82
CA ALA A 46 -23.23 -6.65 -12.48
C ALA A 46 -21.83 -6.03 -12.57
N PHE A 47 -21.65 -4.89 -11.91
CA PHE A 47 -20.36 -4.23 -11.84
C PHE A 47 -19.36 -5.14 -11.11
N GLU A 48 -18.19 -5.34 -11.70
CA GLU A 48 -17.11 -6.10 -11.05
C GLU A 48 -16.41 -5.21 -10.02
N LYS A 49 -16.55 -5.59 -8.75
CA LYS A 49 -15.97 -4.86 -7.61
C LYS A 49 -14.46 -4.67 -7.74
N PHE A 50 -13.98 -3.51 -7.30
CA PHE A 50 -12.56 -3.28 -7.09
C PHE A 50 -12.04 -4.18 -5.95
N PRO A 51 -10.83 -4.75 -6.10
CA PRO A 51 -10.29 -5.64 -5.10
C PRO A 51 -9.95 -4.90 -3.80
N LYS A 52 -10.25 -5.54 -2.67
CA LYS A 52 -9.60 -5.20 -1.41
C LYS A 52 -8.13 -5.58 -1.51
N ILE A 53 -7.24 -4.72 -1.02
CA ILE A 53 -5.80 -4.97 -1.00
C ILE A 53 -5.43 -5.51 0.39
N ALA A 54 -4.85 -6.71 0.43
CA ALA A 54 -4.27 -7.27 1.63
C ALA A 54 -2.82 -6.77 1.81
N PHE A 55 -2.44 -6.44 3.04
CA PHE A 55 -1.04 -6.17 3.39
C PHE A 55 -0.50 -7.30 4.26
N LYS A 56 0.56 -7.97 3.80
CA LYS A 56 1.28 -8.99 4.56
C LYS A 56 2.61 -8.45 5.02
N TYR A 57 2.92 -8.68 6.29
CA TYR A 57 4.08 -8.11 6.94
C TYR A 57 4.79 -9.17 7.79
N SER A 58 6.09 -9.34 7.56
CA SER A 58 6.94 -10.24 8.35
C SER A 58 8.36 -9.70 8.44
N VAL A 59 8.64 -8.99 9.53
CA VAL A 59 9.95 -8.40 9.80
C VAL A 59 10.46 -8.96 11.13
N SER A 60 11.61 -9.62 11.09
CA SER A 60 12.26 -10.09 12.31
C SER A 60 13.01 -8.96 13.01
N LYS A 61 13.32 -9.16 14.30
CA LYS A 61 14.36 -8.36 14.96
C LYS A 61 15.70 -8.53 14.22
N PRO A 62 16.59 -7.52 14.26
CA PRO A 62 17.91 -7.65 13.69
C PRO A 62 18.71 -8.74 14.41
N THR A 63 19.49 -9.51 13.66
CA THR A 63 20.53 -10.37 14.22
C THR A 63 21.86 -9.65 14.20
N GLN A 64 22.67 -9.82 15.24
CA GLN A 64 24.03 -9.31 15.24
C GLN A 64 24.93 -10.25 14.41
N ALA A 65 25.72 -9.67 13.53
CA ALA A 65 26.70 -10.34 12.69
C ALA A 65 28.08 -9.73 12.90
N LYS A 66 29.13 -10.51 12.61
CA LYS A 66 30.50 -10.00 12.62
C LYS A 66 30.68 -9.00 11.47
N GLY A 67 31.05 -7.78 11.83
CA GLY A 67 31.49 -6.76 10.89
C GLY A 67 32.99 -6.86 10.61
N GLN A 68 33.64 -5.71 10.46
CA GLN A 68 35.07 -5.64 10.19
C GLN A 68 35.87 -6.09 11.42
N THR A 69 36.94 -6.84 11.19
CA THR A 69 37.91 -7.15 12.24
C THR A 69 39.02 -6.11 12.21
N VAL A 70 39.23 -5.44 13.34
CA VAL A 70 40.27 -4.42 13.52
C VAL A 70 41.31 -4.91 14.55
N LYS A 71 42.55 -4.48 14.37
CA LYS A 71 43.70 -4.80 15.22
C LYS A 71 44.23 -3.53 15.89
N GLY A 72 44.93 -3.69 17.01
CA GLY A 72 45.55 -2.59 17.75
C GLY A 72 45.64 -2.94 19.23
N LYS A 73 46.80 -2.76 19.86
CA LYS A 73 47.01 -3.07 21.28
C LYS A 73 46.56 -1.94 22.20
N THR A 74 46.50 -0.72 21.66
CA THR A 74 46.03 0.49 22.35
C THR A 74 44.75 1.01 21.70
N LEU A 75 44.01 1.88 22.41
CA LEU A 75 42.85 2.56 21.84
C LEU A 75 43.19 3.44 20.64
N GLU A 76 44.37 4.05 20.63
CA GLU A 76 44.83 4.90 19.54
C GLU A 76 45.03 4.08 18.26
N GLU A 77 45.74 2.95 18.34
CA GLU A 77 45.91 2.03 17.21
C GLU A 77 44.56 1.48 16.71
N LEU A 78 43.64 1.20 17.65
CA LEU A 78 42.30 0.72 17.34
C LEU A 78 41.45 1.76 16.61
N ARG A 79 41.50 3.01 17.06
CA ARG A 79 40.82 4.14 16.40
C ARG A 79 41.36 4.34 14.99
N ASP A 80 42.68 4.37 14.82
CA ASP A 80 43.33 4.49 13.51
C ASP A 80 42.96 3.34 12.56
N ALA A 81 42.71 2.14 13.09
CA ALA A 81 42.25 1.01 12.31
C ALA A 81 40.77 1.15 11.90
N LEU A 82 39.93 1.69 12.79
CA LEU A 82 38.51 1.94 12.53
C LEU A 82 38.30 3.10 11.54
N ASP A 83 39.10 4.17 11.61
CA ASP A 83 38.99 5.33 10.70
C ASP A 83 39.34 4.98 9.24
N LYS A 84 39.98 3.82 9.01
CA LYS A 84 40.29 3.30 7.67
C LYS A 84 39.17 2.47 7.05
N VAL A 85 38.15 2.09 7.82
CA VAL A 85 37.00 1.34 7.30
C VAL A 85 35.85 2.28 6.97
N PRO A 86 35.02 1.96 5.94
CA PRO A 86 33.95 2.86 5.50
C PRO A 86 32.83 3.07 6.55
N PHE A 87 32.76 2.21 7.56
CA PHE A 87 31.78 2.28 8.64
C PHE A 87 32.29 1.43 9.82
N TRP A 88 32.04 1.87 11.05
CA TRP A 88 32.41 1.12 12.24
C TRP A 88 31.35 0.05 12.55
N GLY A 89 30.08 0.41 12.44
CA GLY A 89 28.92 -0.48 12.52
C GLY A 89 28.06 -0.33 11.27
N ARG A 90 27.15 -1.28 11.03
CA ARG A 90 26.20 -1.15 9.92
C ARG A 90 24.92 -1.94 10.10
N TYR A 91 23.80 -1.27 9.98
CA TYR A 91 22.50 -1.88 9.77
C TYR A 91 22.27 -2.25 8.30
N LYS A 92 21.65 -3.41 8.07
CA LYS A 92 21.07 -3.81 6.78
C LYS A 92 19.66 -4.34 7.02
N GLY A 93 18.65 -3.73 6.39
CA GLY A 93 17.27 -4.19 6.53
C GLY A 93 16.96 -5.52 5.83
N ASN A 94 17.63 -5.80 4.71
CA ASN A 94 17.43 -7.00 3.87
C ASN A 94 15.95 -7.21 3.52
N GLU A 95 15.32 -6.15 3.02
CA GLU A 95 13.92 -6.11 2.65
C GLU A 95 13.66 -6.84 1.33
N ASN A 96 12.56 -7.57 1.29
CA ASN A 96 12.01 -8.15 0.08
C ASN A 96 10.53 -7.76 -0.03
N MET A 97 10.13 -7.31 -1.21
CA MET A 97 8.77 -6.92 -1.48
C MET A 97 8.21 -7.74 -2.63
N SER A 98 6.94 -8.14 -2.51
CA SER A 98 6.20 -8.79 -3.58
C SER A 98 4.75 -8.32 -3.61
N TYR A 99 4.06 -8.60 -4.70
CA TYR A 99 2.65 -8.27 -4.85
C TYR A 99 1.92 -9.32 -5.70
N LYS A 100 0.59 -9.37 -5.56
CA LYS A 100 -0.30 -10.15 -6.41
C LYS A 100 -1.30 -9.25 -7.09
N THR A 101 -1.84 -9.71 -8.22
CA THR A 101 -2.87 -9.01 -8.97
C THR A 101 -4.03 -9.93 -9.33
N ASN A 102 -5.20 -9.35 -9.62
CA ASN A 102 -6.29 -10.05 -10.28
C ASN A 102 -6.06 -10.14 -11.80
N GLY A 103 -7.02 -10.72 -12.54
CA GLY A 103 -6.98 -10.85 -14.00
C GLY A 103 -6.91 -9.51 -14.76
N LYS A 104 -7.28 -8.39 -14.12
CA LYS A 104 -7.20 -7.03 -14.65
C LYS A 104 -5.92 -6.29 -14.28
N LYS A 105 -4.91 -7.00 -13.73
CA LYS A 105 -3.64 -6.41 -13.26
C LYS A 105 -3.81 -5.38 -12.14
N GLN A 106 -4.95 -5.40 -11.43
CA GLN A 106 -5.16 -4.60 -10.23
C GLN A 106 -4.58 -5.34 -9.03
N VAL A 107 -3.90 -4.62 -8.15
CA VAL A 107 -3.21 -5.19 -6.99
C VAL A 107 -4.24 -5.72 -5.98
N THR A 108 -4.01 -6.93 -5.48
CA THR A 108 -4.84 -7.61 -4.48
C THR A 108 -4.09 -7.89 -3.18
N GLU A 109 -2.76 -7.97 -3.25
CA GLU A 109 -1.90 -8.26 -2.10
C GLU A 109 -0.58 -7.52 -2.28
N VAL A 110 -0.08 -6.91 -1.22
CA VAL A 110 1.29 -6.40 -1.09
C VAL A 110 1.93 -7.10 0.11
N SER A 111 3.12 -7.65 -0.09
CA SER A 111 3.87 -8.34 0.96
C SER A 111 5.23 -7.68 1.17
N VAL A 112 5.58 -7.44 2.44
CA VAL A 112 6.91 -7.01 2.85
C VAL A 112 7.47 -8.04 3.82
N THR A 113 8.65 -8.57 3.50
CA THR A 113 9.44 -9.37 4.42
C THR A 113 10.81 -8.75 4.63
N ALA A 114 11.37 -8.86 5.83
CA ALA A 114 12.74 -8.40 6.07
C ALA A 114 13.42 -9.28 7.12
N LYS A 115 14.73 -9.51 6.93
CA LYS A 115 15.60 -10.24 7.86
C LYS A 115 16.80 -9.36 8.21
N PRO A 116 16.61 -8.36 9.09
CA PRO A 116 17.62 -7.34 9.30
C PRO A 116 18.88 -7.90 9.98
N GLN A 117 20.01 -7.27 9.73
CA GLN A 117 21.30 -7.60 10.33
C GLN A 117 22.01 -6.34 10.80
N ILE A 118 22.69 -6.43 11.94
CA ILE A 118 23.58 -5.40 12.45
C ILE A 118 25.00 -5.96 12.46
N PHE A 119 25.88 -5.37 11.66
CA PHE A 119 27.29 -5.72 11.58
C PHE A 119 28.06 -4.86 12.58
N MET A 120 28.64 -5.49 13.60
CA MET A 120 29.42 -4.80 14.63
C MET A 120 30.92 -5.07 14.48
N PRO A 121 31.80 -4.11 14.81
CA PRO A 121 33.22 -4.30 14.66
C PRO A 121 33.73 -5.32 15.67
N VAL A 122 34.82 -6.00 15.31
CA VAL A 122 35.47 -7.02 16.15
C VAL A 122 36.89 -6.57 16.42
N TRP A 123 37.24 -6.39 17.69
CA TRP A 123 38.60 -6.05 18.09
C TRP A 123 39.39 -7.32 18.42
N SER A 124 40.34 -7.71 17.56
CA SER A 124 41.06 -8.98 17.70
C SER A 124 42.04 -9.03 18.87
N ASP A 125 42.53 -7.87 19.33
CA ASP A 125 43.48 -7.74 20.43
C ASP A 125 42.81 -7.32 21.75
N TYR A 126 41.47 -7.34 21.82
CA TYR A 126 40.69 -6.99 23.02
C TYR A 126 41.24 -7.63 24.30
N SER A 127 41.53 -8.95 24.27
CA SER A 127 42.04 -9.68 25.44
C SER A 127 43.47 -9.31 25.86
N LYS A 128 44.20 -8.60 25.00
CA LYS A 128 45.57 -8.13 25.26
C LYS A 128 45.63 -6.66 25.64
N ALA A 129 44.52 -5.93 25.46
CA ALA A 129 44.43 -4.52 25.82
C ALA A 129 44.33 -4.35 27.35
N SER A 130 44.61 -3.13 27.83
CA SER A 130 44.41 -2.79 29.24
C SER A 130 42.94 -2.88 29.65
N LYS A 131 42.64 -2.97 30.95
CA LYS A 131 41.24 -3.01 31.42
C LYS A 131 40.51 -1.71 31.11
N GLU A 132 41.24 -0.61 31.16
CA GLU A 132 40.80 0.74 30.84
C GLU A 132 40.39 0.81 29.36
N ASP A 133 41.23 0.27 28.46
CA ASP A 133 40.95 0.25 27.03
C ASP A 133 39.78 -0.67 26.68
N GLN A 134 39.70 -1.86 27.30
CA GLN A 134 38.56 -2.77 27.16
C GLN A 134 37.24 -2.08 27.54
N LYS A 135 37.22 -1.36 28.67
CA LYS A 135 36.04 -0.62 29.14
C LYS A 135 35.65 0.51 28.17
N ALA A 136 36.63 1.22 27.62
CA ALA A 136 36.37 2.28 26.65
C ALA A 136 35.80 1.71 25.34
N TRP A 137 36.34 0.58 24.86
CA TRP A 137 35.79 -0.16 23.73
C TRP A 137 34.36 -0.61 23.98
N ASP A 138 34.08 -1.26 25.12
CA ASP A 138 32.73 -1.74 25.46
C ASP A 138 31.71 -0.60 25.50
N THR A 139 32.14 0.56 26.01
CA THR A 139 31.33 1.78 26.05
C THR A 139 31.01 2.28 24.63
N MET A 140 32.00 2.35 23.74
CA MET A 140 31.79 2.71 22.33
C MET A 140 30.90 1.69 21.64
N TYR A 141 31.19 0.39 21.80
CA TYR A 141 30.44 -0.70 21.19
C TYR A 141 28.96 -0.64 21.57
N ALA A 142 28.65 -0.38 22.84
CA ALA A 142 27.26 -0.25 23.31
C ALA A 142 26.56 0.97 22.69
N LYS A 143 27.25 2.10 22.53
CA LYS A 143 26.70 3.30 21.86
C LYS A 143 26.46 3.05 20.38
N LEU A 144 27.43 2.48 19.68
CA LEU A 144 27.32 2.10 18.28
C LEU A 144 26.18 1.10 18.07
N LEU A 145 26.08 0.06 18.90
CA LEU A 145 24.96 -0.90 18.82
C LEU A 145 23.61 -0.22 19.01
N LYS A 146 23.51 0.77 19.90
CA LYS A 146 22.30 1.56 20.09
C LYS A 146 21.98 2.40 18.84
N HIS A 147 22.98 3.03 18.22
CA HIS A 147 22.84 3.74 16.95
C HIS A 147 22.32 2.81 15.85
N GLU A 148 22.93 1.64 15.67
CA GLU A 148 22.52 0.66 14.67
C GLU A 148 21.11 0.10 14.90
N ASN A 149 20.71 -0.09 16.17
CA ASN A 149 19.33 -0.47 16.48
C ASN A 149 18.34 0.66 16.15
N ASN A 150 18.75 1.92 16.19
CA ASN A 150 17.86 3.02 15.83
C ASN A 150 17.58 3.06 14.33
N HIS A 151 18.52 2.65 13.46
CA HIS A 151 18.22 2.43 12.05
C HIS A 151 17.11 1.40 11.84
N HIS A 152 17.08 0.33 12.65
CA HIS A 152 15.98 -0.63 12.60
C HIS A 152 14.63 0.02 12.93
N ASN A 153 14.57 0.84 13.98
CA ASN A 153 13.34 1.54 14.35
C ASN A 153 12.86 2.47 13.23
N LEU A 154 13.77 3.21 12.60
CA LEU A 154 13.45 4.07 11.46
C LEU A 154 12.95 3.28 10.25
N ALA A 155 13.51 2.10 9.98
CA ALA A 155 13.00 1.21 8.94
C ALA A 155 11.56 0.75 9.25
N LEU A 156 11.25 0.42 10.51
CA LEU A 156 9.88 0.05 10.92
C LEU A 156 8.88 1.19 10.67
N GLU A 157 9.28 2.45 10.84
CA GLU A 157 8.43 3.61 10.52
C GLU A 157 8.13 3.70 9.01
N VAL A 158 9.12 3.45 8.15
CA VAL A 158 8.91 3.41 6.70
C VAL A 158 7.96 2.28 6.31
N TYR A 159 8.08 1.12 6.97
CA TYR A 159 7.18 0.00 6.74
C TYR A 159 5.75 0.31 7.16
N ALA A 160 5.57 0.97 8.31
CA ALA A 160 4.26 1.40 8.79
C ALA A 160 3.61 2.41 7.85
N LYS A 161 4.38 3.34 7.26
CA LYS A 161 3.89 4.27 6.25
C LYS A 161 3.35 3.54 5.02
N LEU A 162 4.09 2.58 4.48
CA LEU A 162 3.63 1.76 3.37
C LEU A 162 2.37 0.95 3.73
N ALA A 163 2.34 0.34 4.92
CA ALA A 163 1.18 -0.40 5.40
C ALA A 163 -0.07 0.49 5.44
N LYS A 164 0.08 1.73 5.91
CA LYS A 164 -0.98 2.73 5.92
C LYS A 164 -1.45 3.09 4.52
N GLU A 165 -0.53 3.37 3.59
CA GLU A 165 -0.89 3.68 2.20
C GLU A 165 -1.69 2.54 1.54
N VAL A 166 -1.27 1.28 1.76
CA VAL A 166 -2.00 0.10 1.26
C VAL A 166 -3.38 0.01 1.90
N SER A 167 -3.48 0.21 3.21
CA SER A 167 -4.74 0.18 3.95
C SER A 167 -5.71 1.27 3.49
N ASP A 168 -5.23 2.51 3.34
CA ASP A 168 -6.03 3.64 2.88
C ASP A 168 -6.56 3.36 1.46
N LYS A 169 -5.71 2.83 0.57
CA LYS A 169 -6.14 2.49 -0.80
C LYS A 169 -7.15 1.35 -0.84
N SER A 170 -7.01 0.37 0.06
CA SER A 170 -7.94 -0.73 0.25
C SER A 170 -9.30 -0.23 0.74
N ALA A 171 -9.31 0.72 1.69
CA ALA A 171 -10.53 1.34 2.20
C ALA A 171 -11.23 2.21 1.13
N GLU A 172 -10.48 2.94 0.30
CA GLU A 172 -11.01 3.68 -0.84
C GLU A 172 -11.71 2.77 -1.85
N ALA A 173 -11.14 1.60 -2.14
CA ALA A 173 -11.75 0.59 -3.01
C ALA A 173 -13.09 0.10 -2.42
N GLU A 174 -13.11 -0.21 -1.13
CA GLU A 174 -14.31 -0.68 -0.43
C GLU A 174 -15.40 0.39 -0.39
N ALA A 175 -15.05 1.66 -0.12
CA ALA A 175 -15.98 2.78 -0.14
C ALA A 175 -16.57 3.00 -1.53
N THR A 176 -15.74 2.94 -2.58
CA THR A 176 -16.18 3.07 -3.98
C THR A 176 -17.14 1.95 -4.34
N ASN A 177 -16.81 0.69 -4.02
CA ASN A 177 -17.70 -0.44 -4.27
C ASN A 177 -19.07 -0.23 -3.62
N LYS A 178 -19.11 0.18 -2.34
CA LYS A 178 -20.37 0.46 -1.62
C LYS A 178 -21.17 1.61 -2.25
N ALA A 179 -20.50 2.63 -2.76
CA ALA A 179 -21.16 3.74 -3.45
C ALA A 179 -21.78 3.31 -4.78
N VAL A 180 -21.05 2.52 -5.58
CA VAL A 180 -21.53 1.99 -6.87
C VAL A 180 -22.72 1.05 -6.67
N GLU A 181 -22.69 0.21 -5.64
CA GLU A 181 -23.81 -0.71 -5.32
C GLU A 181 -25.10 0.01 -4.92
N LYS A 182 -24.99 1.15 -4.21
CA LYS A 182 -26.14 1.91 -3.72
C LYS A 182 -26.72 2.88 -4.76
N GLU A 183 -25.91 3.28 -5.73
CA GLU A 183 -26.35 4.18 -6.80
C GLU A 183 -27.31 3.44 -7.75
N LYS A 184 -28.38 4.13 -8.17
CA LYS A 184 -29.39 3.58 -9.08
C LYS A 184 -29.26 4.14 -10.49
N ASP A 185 -28.72 5.35 -10.63
CA ASP A 185 -28.50 5.99 -11.93
C ASP A 185 -27.24 5.40 -12.61
N PRO A 186 -27.37 4.72 -13.76
CA PRO A 186 -26.24 4.10 -14.45
C PRO A 186 -25.14 5.11 -14.81
N LYS A 187 -25.49 6.34 -15.20
CA LYS A 187 -24.49 7.36 -15.55
C LYS A 187 -23.69 7.80 -14.33
N LYS A 188 -24.31 7.81 -13.15
CA LYS A 188 -23.60 8.09 -11.89
C LYS A 188 -22.75 6.91 -11.45
N LYS A 189 -23.20 5.66 -11.64
CA LYS A 189 -22.37 4.46 -11.43
C LYS A 189 -21.10 4.52 -12.27
N ASP A 190 -21.23 4.77 -13.57
CA ASP A 190 -20.08 4.86 -14.48
C ASP A 190 -19.09 5.96 -14.06
N LYS A 191 -19.61 7.12 -13.61
CA LYS A 191 -18.76 8.19 -13.06
C LYS A 191 -18.03 7.77 -11.80
N LEU A 192 -18.68 7.09 -10.87
CA LEU A 192 -18.05 6.58 -9.64
C LEU A 192 -16.95 5.55 -9.95
N ILE A 193 -17.23 4.65 -10.90
CA ILE A 193 -16.27 3.63 -11.37
C ILE A 193 -15.07 4.31 -12.01
N ALA A 194 -15.29 5.27 -12.91
CA ALA A 194 -14.22 5.99 -13.61
C ALA A 194 -13.39 6.90 -12.69
N ALA A 195 -13.97 7.38 -11.59
CA ALA A 195 -13.27 8.21 -10.62
C ALA A 195 -12.26 7.43 -9.77
N TYR A 196 -12.49 6.14 -9.53
CA TYR A 196 -11.56 5.32 -8.75
C TYR A 196 -10.36 4.88 -9.60
N THR A 197 -9.16 5.26 -9.14
CA THR A 197 -7.91 4.85 -9.79
C THR A 197 -7.32 3.66 -9.03
N PRO A 198 -7.42 2.41 -9.55
CA PRO A 198 -6.88 1.24 -8.87
C PRO A 198 -5.35 1.29 -8.83
N TRP A 199 -4.76 0.69 -7.79
CA TRP A 199 -3.36 0.31 -7.88
C TRP A 199 -3.19 -0.80 -8.93
N THR A 200 -2.30 -0.56 -9.88
CA THR A 200 -1.94 -1.49 -10.94
C THR A 200 -0.51 -1.98 -10.76
N THR A 201 -0.09 -2.95 -11.58
CA THR A 201 1.31 -3.37 -11.67
C THR A 201 2.28 -2.19 -11.83
N THR A 202 1.93 -1.18 -12.64
CA THR A 202 2.80 -0.02 -12.87
C THR A 202 2.94 0.83 -11.60
N THR A 203 1.81 1.13 -10.94
CA THR A 203 1.83 1.99 -9.74
C THR A 203 2.55 1.31 -8.58
N ILE A 204 2.33 0.01 -8.35
CA ILE A 204 2.99 -0.69 -7.24
C ILE A 204 4.49 -0.87 -7.48
N LYS A 205 4.92 -1.15 -8.72
CA LYS A 205 6.36 -1.20 -9.05
C LYS A 205 7.05 0.13 -8.81
N ALA A 206 6.43 1.23 -9.22
CA ALA A 206 6.95 2.57 -8.95
C ALA A 206 7.05 2.83 -7.44
N ARG A 207 5.99 2.50 -6.69
CA ARG A 207 5.98 2.68 -5.24
C ARG A 207 7.03 1.81 -4.52
N MET A 208 7.21 0.56 -4.92
CA MET A 208 8.25 -0.34 -4.41
C MET A 208 9.65 0.23 -4.64
N LYS A 209 9.91 0.80 -5.82
CA LYS A 209 11.18 1.49 -6.09
C LYS A 209 11.40 2.66 -5.13
N THR A 210 10.37 3.48 -4.91
CA THR A 210 10.43 4.58 -3.95
C THR A 210 10.60 4.08 -2.52
N PHE A 211 9.99 2.95 -2.14
CA PHE A 211 10.10 2.39 -0.79
C PHE A 211 11.56 2.09 -0.39
N PHE A 212 12.34 1.48 -1.28
CA PHE A 212 13.76 1.23 -1.01
C PHE A 212 14.56 2.54 -0.90
N LYS A 213 14.16 3.57 -1.65
CA LYS A 213 14.72 4.91 -1.51
C LYS A 213 14.35 5.53 -0.16
N ASP A 214 13.09 5.44 0.26
CA ASP A 214 12.62 5.93 1.56
C ASP A 214 13.43 5.28 2.71
N CYS A 215 13.64 3.96 2.66
CA CYS A 215 14.44 3.23 3.64
C CYS A 215 15.91 3.71 3.68
N LYS A 216 16.50 4.00 2.51
CA LYS A 216 17.87 4.53 2.43
C LYS A 216 17.95 5.96 2.93
N ASP A 217 17.00 6.81 2.53
CA ASP A 217 16.99 8.23 2.87
C ASP A 217 16.83 8.43 4.38
N VAL A 218 15.98 7.65 5.06
CA VAL A 218 15.83 7.77 6.53
C VAL A 218 17.10 7.32 7.27
N GLN A 219 17.80 6.31 6.76
CA GLN A 219 19.08 5.88 7.33
C GLN A 219 20.14 6.97 7.14
N GLN A 220 20.31 7.46 5.91
CA GLN A 220 21.28 8.52 5.61
C GLN A 220 21.01 9.80 6.41
N THR A 221 19.74 10.23 6.48
CA THR A 221 19.35 11.42 7.25
C THR A 221 19.70 11.27 8.73
N TYR A 222 19.56 10.05 9.28
CA TYR A 222 19.93 9.77 10.66
C TYR A 222 21.44 9.79 10.85
N ASP A 223 22.20 9.14 9.96
CA ASP A 223 23.66 9.14 9.96
C ASP A 223 24.26 10.54 9.84
N ASP A 224 23.74 11.37 8.93
CA ASP A 224 24.17 12.76 8.74
C ASP A 224 23.92 13.60 10.00
N LYS A 225 22.84 13.30 10.73
CA LYS A 225 22.45 14.01 11.95
C LYS A 225 23.29 13.58 13.16
N THR A 226 23.63 12.31 13.26
CA THR A 226 24.38 11.76 14.41
C THR A 226 25.88 11.73 14.18
N HIS A 227 26.35 12.01 12.96
CA HIS A 227 27.76 11.88 12.56
C HIS A 227 28.24 10.45 12.81
N HIS A 228 27.62 9.51 12.10
CA HIS A 228 27.88 8.07 12.13
C HIS A 228 29.34 7.73 12.48
N GLY A 229 29.57 6.99 13.56
CA GLY A 229 30.91 6.60 14.03
C GLY A 229 31.72 7.71 14.73
N GLU A 230 31.72 8.96 14.24
CA GLU A 230 32.53 10.06 14.79
C GLU A 230 32.09 10.46 16.21
N LYS A 231 30.78 10.56 16.47
CA LYS A 231 30.24 10.93 17.80
C LYS A 231 30.00 9.75 18.73
N GLU A 232 30.07 8.54 18.21
CA GLU A 232 30.00 7.30 18.99
C GLU A 232 31.38 6.90 19.54
N GLY A 233 32.42 7.59 19.08
CA GLY A 233 33.83 7.46 19.41
C GLY A 233 34.19 7.06 20.84
N ILE A 234 35.26 6.25 20.91
CA ILE A 234 36.03 5.97 22.10
C ILE A 234 36.49 7.33 22.65
N VAL A 235 35.93 7.75 23.79
CA VAL A 235 36.40 8.96 24.48
C VAL A 235 37.75 8.59 25.07
N ILE A 236 38.82 9.13 24.48
CA ILE A 236 40.19 9.06 25.00
C ILE A 236 40.35 10.18 26.04
#